data_AF-A0A1C6QGW6-F1
#
_entry.id   AF-A0A1C6QGW6-F1
#
_cell.length_a   1.000
_cell.length_b   1.000
_cell.length_c   1.000
_cell.angle_alpha   90.00
_cell.angle_beta   90.00
_cell.angle_gamma   90.00
#
_symmetry.space_group_name_H-M   'P 1'
#
loop_
_entity.id
_entity.type
_entity.pdbx_description
1 polymer ?
#
loop_
_entity_poly.entity_id
_entity_poly.type
_entity_poly.pdbx_seq_one_letter_code
_entity_poly.pdbx_strand_id
1 'polypeptide(L)'
;MGKYTKEQLAEAVAAASSWAGVMRALGLPDNGGRRRSLQRAVAQHGMDTGHFARRTPWRKYTDEAIAEAVASSTVLREVAGKLGARPSTGTLSHIRRRIAASGVDAGHIPALSRRRIEVPFSEEEIRSAAGAVRSFRELARRLGVPEDGRSRAALGRTVRALGLDTSHFSHSRVAIPEEELRRAVARSRNYADVLRAMGMRVDEVNRRRVRRSTARLGLDTGHFESRSRRTVPRPPQPRRIARDVLRIRPEGMPRVNHERLRRALDEVGVVYACAQCGNPGEWAGARLTLQIDHINGEWRDNRRENLRYLCPNCHAITETWCGRNRRRGSQPAEAPRQ
;
A
#
# COMPACT_ATOMS: atom_id res chain seq x y z
N MET A 1 -27.82 -0.47 7.38
CA MET A 1 -28.28 0.36 6.25
C MET A 1 -27.11 0.71 5.35
N GLY A 2 -27.13 0.22 4.10
CA GLY A 2 -26.11 0.53 3.10
C GLY A 2 -26.18 1.98 2.64
N LYS A 3 -25.06 2.55 2.18
CA LYS A 3 -24.96 3.93 1.67
C LYS A 3 -25.76 4.19 0.39
N TYR A 4 -26.34 3.16 -0.21
CA TYR A 4 -27.14 3.23 -1.44
C TYR A 4 -28.39 2.39 -1.24
N THR A 5 -29.51 2.89 -1.75
CA THR A 5 -30.77 2.13 -1.78
C THR A 5 -30.70 1.03 -2.84
N LYS A 6 -31.55 0.02 -2.73
CA LYS A 6 -31.63 -1.08 -3.70
C LYS A 6 -32.02 -0.52 -5.08
N GLU A 7 -32.86 0.49 -5.09
CA GLU A 7 -33.39 1.16 -6.28
C GLU A 7 -32.27 1.91 -7.01
N GLN A 8 -31.47 2.71 -6.28
CA GLN A 8 -30.31 3.42 -6.84
C GLN A 8 -29.25 2.48 -7.42
N LEU A 9 -29.00 1.35 -6.77
CA LEU A 9 -28.05 0.35 -7.26
C LEU A 9 -28.58 -0.36 -8.50
N ALA A 10 -29.87 -0.70 -8.55
CA ALA A 10 -30.49 -1.36 -9.69
C ALA A 10 -30.48 -0.46 -10.93
N GLU A 11 -30.83 0.82 -10.79
CA GLU A 11 -30.78 1.80 -11.87
C GLU A 11 -29.34 1.99 -12.40
N ALA A 12 -28.37 2.17 -11.49
CA ALA A 12 -26.98 2.34 -11.88
C ALA A 12 -26.36 1.09 -12.52
N VAL A 13 -26.82 -0.11 -12.15
CA VAL A 13 -26.40 -1.38 -12.76
C VAL A 13 -27.05 -1.56 -14.13
N ALA A 14 -28.34 -1.25 -14.28
CA ALA A 14 -29.02 -1.34 -15.57
C ALA A 14 -28.46 -0.35 -16.60
N ALA A 15 -28.14 0.88 -16.19
CA ALA A 15 -27.61 1.92 -17.06
C ALA A 15 -26.12 1.75 -17.42
N ALA A 16 -25.42 0.79 -16.83
CA ALA A 16 -23.98 0.63 -16.99
C ALA A 16 -23.60 -0.71 -17.64
N SER A 17 -22.58 -0.68 -18.50
CA SER A 17 -21.94 -1.87 -19.07
C SER A 17 -20.66 -2.28 -18.35
N SER A 18 -20.29 -1.60 -17.26
CA SER A 18 -19.11 -1.90 -16.44
C SER A 18 -19.19 -1.29 -15.04
N TRP A 19 -18.41 -1.83 -14.09
CA TRP A 19 -18.28 -1.26 -12.74
C TRP A 19 -17.81 0.19 -12.71
N ALA A 20 -17.01 0.62 -13.71
CA ALA A 20 -16.63 2.02 -13.85
C ALA A 20 -17.83 2.88 -14.28
N GLY A 21 -18.69 2.35 -15.16
CA GLY A 21 -19.97 2.96 -15.52
C GLY A 21 -20.90 3.11 -14.33
N VAL A 22 -21.04 2.07 -13.49
CA VAL A 22 -21.85 2.12 -12.25
C VAL A 22 -21.32 3.21 -11.31
N MET A 23 -20.00 3.31 -11.13
CA MET A 23 -19.41 4.36 -10.29
C MET A 23 -19.66 5.75 -10.85
N ARG A 24 -19.61 5.94 -12.18
CA ARG A 24 -19.96 7.23 -12.82
C ARG A 24 -21.43 7.58 -12.64
N ALA A 25 -22.34 6.62 -12.84
CA ALA A 25 -23.78 6.80 -12.64
C ALA A 25 -24.11 7.21 -11.19
N LEU A 26 -23.33 6.71 -10.22
CA LEU A 26 -23.47 7.06 -8.80
C LEU A 26 -22.65 8.30 -8.38
N GLY A 27 -22.00 9.02 -9.31
CA GLY A 27 -21.18 10.20 -9.01
C GLY A 27 -19.93 9.91 -8.18
N LEU A 28 -19.40 8.67 -8.25
CA LEU A 28 -18.28 8.21 -7.42
C LEU A 28 -16.95 8.22 -8.19
N PRO A 29 -15.85 8.63 -7.53
CA PRO A 29 -14.51 8.51 -8.11
C PRO A 29 -14.10 7.04 -8.26
N ASP A 30 -13.35 6.73 -9.33
CA ASP A 30 -12.86 5.38 -9.59
C ASP A 30 -11.80 4.96 -8.54
N ASN A 31 -12.27 4.22 -7.53
CA ASN A 31 -11.46 3.72 -6.44
C ASN A 31 -11.72 2.22 -6.23
N GLY A 32 -10.68 1.40 -6.29
CA GLY A 32 -10.77 -0.06 -6.13
C GLY A 32 -11.34 -0.54 -4.79
N GLY A 33 -11.22 0.26 -3.71
CA GLY A 33 -11.88 -0.02 -2.43
C GLY A 33 -13.40 0.22 -2.49
N ARG A 34 -13.84 1.31 -3.12
CA ARG A 34 -15.26 1.63 -3.31
C ARG A 34 -15.90 0.65 -4.29
N ARG A 35 -15.21 0.31 -5.37
CA ARG A 35 -15.63 -0.73 -6.33
C ARG A 35 -15.94 -2.05 -5.63
N ARG A 36 -15.06 -2.52 -4.74
CA ARG A 36 -15.29 -3.77 -3.96
C ARG A 36 -16.49 -3.67 -3.01
N SER A 37 -16.76 -2.48 -2.49
CA SER A 37 -17.91 -2.26 -1.60
C SER A 37 -19.22 -2.28 -2.38
N LEU A 38 -19.25 -1.65 -3.56
CA LEU A 38 -20.38 -1.71 -4.49
C LEU A 38 -20.63 -3.13 -4.99
N GLN A 39 -19.58 -3.86 -5.37
CA GLN A 39 -19.69 -5.27 -5.77
C GLN A 39 -20.36 -6.14 -4.71
N ARG A 40 -20.03 -5.94 -3.43
CA ARG A 40 -20.69 -6.65 -2.33
C ARG A 40 -22.15 -6.22 -2.16
N ALA A 41 -22.44 -4.93 -2.26
CA ALA A 41 -23.81 -4.43 -2.14
C ALA A 41 -24.72 -4.97 -3.25
N VAL A 42 -24.26 -4.92 -4.50
CA VAL A 42 -24.98 -5.47 -5.66
C VAL A 42 -25.18 -6.99 -5.52
N ALA A 43 -24.16 -7.73 -5.06
CA ALA A 43 -24.27 -9.17 -4.80
C ALA A 43 -25.26 -9.49 -3.65
N GLN A 44 -25.26 -8.69 -2.58
CA GLN A 44 -26.21 -8.84 -1.46
C GLN A 44 -27.66 -8.61 -1.89
N HIS A 45 -27.88 -7.79 -2.90
CA HIS A 45 -29.21 -7.52 -3.45
C HIS A 45 -29.61 -8.45 -4.60
N GLY A 46 -28.76 -9.43 -4.95
CA GLY A 46 -29.06 -10.43 -6.00
C GLY A 46 -29.25 -9.84 -7.39
N MET A 47 -28.62 -8.69 -7.68
CA MET A 47 -28.77 -8.03 -8.98
C MET A 47 -27.89 -8.69 -10.05
N ASP A 48 -28.46 -8.87 -11.25
CA ASP A 48 -27.69 -9.40 -12.37
C ASP A 48 -26.66 -8.38 -12.88
N THR A 49 -25.43 -8.85 -13.05
CA THR A 49 -24.33 -8.08 -13.65
C THR A 49 -23.67 -8.86 -14.79
N GLY A 50 -24.34 -9.89 -15.32
CA GLY A 50 -23.87 -10.69 -16.45
C GLY A 50 -23.67 -9.88 -17.73
N HIS A 51 -24.48 -8.83 -17.93
CA HIS A 51 -24.36 -7.89 -19.05
C HIS A 51 -23.17 -6.93 -18.94
N PHE A 52 -22.52 -6.85 -17.77
CA PHE A 52 -21.29 -6.08 -17.68
C PHE A 52 -20.28 -6.74 -18.58
N ALA A 53 -19.80 -5.99 -19.57
CA ALA A 53 -18.77 -6.43 -20.48
C ALA A 53 -17.61 -6.92 -19.62
N ARG A 54 -17.48 -8.25 -19.51
CA ARG A 54 -16.25 -8.89 -19.11
C ARG A 54 -15.29 -8.56 -20.23
N ARG A 55 -14.67 -7.38 -20.16
CA ARG A 55 -13.33 -7.18 -20.69
C ARG A 55 -12.47 -8.12 -19.87
N THR A 56 -12.53 -9.39 -20.21
CA THR A 56 -11.58 -10.37 -19.76
C THR A 56 -10.22 -9.73 -20.00
N PRO A 57 -9.37 -9.61 -18.97
CA PRO A 57 -8.00 -9.13 -19.15
C PRO A 57 -7.27 -9.93 -20.26
N TRP A 58 -7.78 -11.13 -20.54
CA TRP A 58 -7.40 -12.08 -21.58
C TRP A 58 -7.57 -11.60 -23.03
N ARG A 59 -8.40 -10.58 -23.33
CA ARG A 59 -8.57 -10.07 -24.71
C ARG A 59 -7.53 -9.04 -25.16
N LYS A 60 -6.63 -8.57 -24.28
CA LYS A 60 -5.64 -7.57 -24.69
C LYS A 60 -4.64 -8.12 -25.70
N TYR A 61 -4.31 -9.40 -25.58
CA TYR A 61 -3.40 -10.12 -26.47
C TYR A 61 -4.07 -11.45 -26.82
N THR A 62 -4.40 -11.64 -28.10
CA THR A 62 -4.89 -12.92 -28.61
C THR A 62 -3.78 -13.96 -28.50
N ASP A 63 -4.14 -15.24 -28.44
CA ASP A 63 -3.14 -16.31 -28.32
C ASP A 63 -2.29 -16.39 -29.61
N GLU A 64 -2.88 -16.04 -30.75
CA GLU A 64 -2.20 -15.90 -32.05
C GLU A 64 -1.17 -14.76 -32.04
N ALA A 65 -1.54 -13.57 -31.54
CA ALA A 65 -0.61 -12.45 -31.43
C ALA A 65 0.53 -12.74 -30.44
N ILE A 66 0.25 -13.52 -29.38
CA ILE A 66 1.28 -13.98 -28.45
C ILE A 66 2.22 -14.96 -29.16
N ALA A 67 1.69 -15.92 -29.93
CA ALA A 67 2.49 -16.89 -30.66
C ALA A 67 3.41 -16.21 -31.69
N GLU A 68 2.88 -15.28 -32.48
CA GLU A 68 3.64 -14.51 -33.47
C GLU A 68 4.74 -13.65 -32.81
N ALA A 69 4.40 -12.95 -31.72
CA ALA A 69 5.35 -12.14 -30.99
C ALA A 69 6.45 -12.98 -30.34
N VAL A 70 6.15 -14.19 -29.86
CA VAL A 70 7.14 -15.11 -29.28
C VAL A 70 8.04 -15.72 -30.35
N ALA A 71 7.47 -16.20 -31.45
CA ALA A 71 8.22 -16.82 -32.54
C ALA A 71 9.24 -15.84 -33.17
N SER A 72 8.86 -14.57 -33.25
CA SER A 72 9.69 -13.53 -33.86
C SER A 72 10.60 -12.78 -32.87
N SER A 73 10.67 -13.18 -31.60
CA SER A 73 11.47 -12.49 -30.57
C SER A 73 12.46 -13.40 -29.89
N THR A 74 13.59 -12.80 -29.47
CA THR A 74 14.65 -13.49 -28.72
C THR A 74 14.62 -13.14 -27.24
N VAL A 75 13.99 -12.00 -26.88
CA VAL A 75 13.85 -11.56 -25.48
C VAL A 75 12.42 -11.14 -25.14
N LEU A 76 12.02 -11.35 -23.88
CA LEU A 76 10.65 -11.03 -23.39
C LEU A 76 10.28 -9.54 -23.49
N ARG A 77 11.28 -8.63 -23.52
CA ARG A 77 11.02 -7.20 -23.73
C ARG A 77 10.57 -6.90 -25.16
N GLU A 78 11.11 -7.60 -26.16
CA GLU A 78 10.68 -7.49 -27.57
C GLU A 78 9.26 -8.01 -27.73
N VAL A 79 8.93 -9.15 -27.10
CA VAL A 79 7.56 -9.69 -27.08
C VAL A 79 6.60 -8.63 -26.53
N ALA A 80 6.97 -7.94 -25.45
CA ALA A 80 6.17 -6.84 -24.92
C ALA A 80 6.03 -5.69 -25.92
N GLY A 81 7.10 -5.29 -26.59
CA GLY A 81 7.09 -4.25 -27.63
C GLY A 81 6.18 -4.61 -28.82
N LYS A 82 6.28 -5.84 -29.34
CA LYS A 82 5.45 -6.34 -30.46
C LYS A 82 3.98 -6.46 -30.10
N LEU A 83 3.69 -6.77 -28.84
CA LEU A 83 2.35 -6.69 -28.28
C LEU A 83 1.91 -5.25 -27.94
N GLY A 84 2.62 -4.21 -28.39
CA GLY A 84 2.28 -2.80 -28.15
C GLY A 84 2.32 -2.41 -26.66
N ALA A 85 3.12 -3.10 -25.85
CA ALA A 85 3.19 -2.94 -24.41
C ALA A 85 4.54 -2.34 -23.97
N ARG A 86 4.49 -1.33 -23.10
CA ARG A 86 5.71 -0.82 -22.46
C ARG A 86 6.30 -1.88 -21.51
N PRO A 87 7.59 -2.24 -21.65
CA PRO A 87 8.21 -3.33 -20.90
C PRO A 87 8.51 -2.90 -19.45
N SER A 88 7.48 -2.96 -18.60
CA SER A 88 7.58 -2.80 -17.14
C SER A 88 7.60 -4.15 -16.43
N THR A 89 8.10 -4.20 -15.18
CA THR A 89 8.12 -5.44 -14.37
C THR A 89 6.75 -6.11 -14.26
N GLY A 90 5.68 -5.30 -14.14
CA GLY A 90 4.30 -5.79 -14.10
C GLY A 90 3.82 -6.32 -15.45
N THR A 91 4.09 -5.58 -16.54
CA THR A 91 3.75 -5.97 -17.91
C THR A 91 4.42 -7.30 -18.29
N LEU A 92 5.75 -7.40 -18.08
CA LEU A 92 6.53 -8.59 -18.40
C LEU A 92 6.05 -9.81 -17.60
N SER A 93 5.69 -9.61 -16.32
CA SER A 93 5.11 -10.67 -15.49
C SER A 93 3.73 -11.13 -15.97
N HIS A 94 2.91 -10.21 -16.48
CA HIS A 94 1.61 -10.55 -17.07
C HIS A 94 1.77 -11.30 -18.39
N ILE A 95 2.60 -10.81 -19.31
CA ILE A 95 2.90 -11.45 -20.59
C ILE A 95 3.48 -12.85 -20.39
N ARG A 96 4.42 -13.03 -19.47
CA ARG A 96 4.96 -14.36 -19.13
C ARG A 96 3.86 -15.35 -18.72
N ARG A 97 2.89 -14.92 -17.92
CA ARG A 97 1.75 -15.78 -17.54
C ARG A 97 0.84 -16.08 -18.73
N ARG A 98 0.70 -15.15 -19.67
CA ARG A 98 -0.09 -15.35 -20.89
C ARG A 98 0.56 -16.37 -21.82
N ILE A 99 1.87 -16.25 -22.06
CA ILE A 99 2.63 -17.24 -22.85
C ILE A 99 2.53 -18.64 -22.23
N ALA A 100 2.68 -18.75 -20.91
CA ALA A 100 2.54 -20.04 -20.23
C ALA A 100 1.11 -20.62 -20.29
N ALA A 101 0.08 -19.77 -20.36
CA ALA A 101 -1.31 -20.19 -20.44
C ALA A 101 -1.75 -20.52 -21.88
N SER A 102 -1.11 -19.92 -22.90
CA SER A 102 -1.41 -20.20 -24.31
C SER A 102 -0.71 -21.45 -24.83
N GLY A 103 0.20 -22.05 -24.05
CA GLY A 103 0.92 -23.26 -24.44
C GLY A 103 1.95 -23.07 -25.55
N VAL A 104 2.27 -21.82 -25.90
CA VAL A 104 3.26 -21.49 -26.93
C VAL A 104 4.66 -21.87 -26.45
N ASP A 105 5.41 -22.60 -27.27
CA ASP A 105 6.82 -22.87 -26.98
C ASP A 105 7.63 -21.57 -27.05
N ALA A 106 8.29 -21.26 -25.93
CA ALA A 106 9.12 -20.07 -25.77
C ALA A 106 10.50 -20.44 -25.17
N GLY A 107 10.93 -21.68 -25.39
CA GLY A 107 12.18 -22.23 -24.87
C GLY A 107 13.43 -21.52 -25.37
N HIS A 108 13.36 -20.85 -26.53
CA HIS A 108 14.44 -20.01 -27.07
C HIS A 108 14.60 -18.67 -26.34
N ILE A 109 13.58 -18.20 -25.60
CA ILE A 109 13.64 -16.93 -24.88
C ILE A 109 14.20 -17.15 -23.46
N PRO A 110 15.39 -16.64 -23.09
CA PRO A 110 16.04 -16.97 -21.82
C PRO A 110 15.25 -16.59 -20.55
N ALA A 111 14.40 -15.56 -20.64
CA ALA A 111 13.56 -15.13 -19.51
C ALA A 111 12.36 -16.07 -19.26
N LEU A 112 11.99 -16.88 -20.25
CA LEU A 112 10.85 -17.81 -20.24
C LEU A 112 11.36 -19.26 -20.09
N SER A 113 12.46 -19.56 -20.76
CA SER A 113 13.34 -20.69 -20.53
C SER A 113 14.10 -20.50 -19.23
N ARG A 114 13.40 -20.66 -18.10
CA ARG A 114 14.13 -20.96 -16.86
C ARG A 114 14.81 -22.29 -17.12
N ARG A 115 16.11 -22.29 -17.46
CA ARG A 115 16.98 -23.47 -17.31
C ARG A 115 16.63 -24.05 -15.95
N ARG A 116 15.96 -25.22 -15.96
CA ARG A 116 15.76 -25.97 -14.73
C ARG A 116 17.17 -26.23 -14.25
N ILE A 117 17.50 -25.75 -13.05
CA ILE A 117 18.66 -26.32 -12.37
C ILE A 117 18.21 -27.74 -12.06
N GLU A 118 18.58 -28.65 -12.95
CA GLU A 118 18.51 -30.06 -12.67
C GLU A 118 19.52 -30.31 -11.57
N VAL A 119 19.03 -30.88 -10.49
CA VAL A 119 19.87 -31.25 -9.38
C VAL A 119 20.43 -32.60 -9.81
N PRO A 120 21.75 -32.75 -10.05
CA PRO A 120 22.33 -33.92 -10.71
C PRO A 120 22.44 -35.12 -9.76
N PHE A 121 21.42 -35.35 -8.94
CA PHE A 121 21.38 -36.42 -7.95
C PHE A 121 20.28 -37.40 -8.31
N SER A 122 20.56 -38.68 -8.09
CA SER A 122 19.57 -39.73 -8.27
C SER A 122 18.44 -39.59 -7.26
N GLU A 123 17.29 -40.18 -7.57
CA GLU A 123 16.15 -40.24 -6.67
C GLU A 123 16.52 -40.88 -5.30
N GLU A 124 17.36 -41.91 -5.35
CA GLU A 124 17.86 -42.63 -4.17
C GLU A 124 18.75 -41.77 -3.29
N GLU A 125 19.66 -41.00 -3.89
CA GLU A 125 20.54 -40.07 -3.19
C GLU A 125 19.74 -38.97 -2.49
N ILE A 126 18.74 -38.39 -3.16
CA ILE A 126 17.89 -37.35 -2.59
C ILE A 126 17.03 -37.93 -1.46
N ARG A 127 16.46 -39.13 -1.63
CA ARG A 127 15.65 -39.81 -0.61
C ARG A 127 16.46 -40.10 0.65
N SER A 128 17.64 -40.69 0.50
CA SER A 128 18.55 -41.01 1.61
C SER A 128 18.97 -39.75 2.35
N ALA A 129 19.39 -38.71 1.62
CA ALA A 129 19.79 -37.45 2.22
C ALA A 129 18.62 -36.72 2.90
N ALA A 130 17.40 -36.78 2.34
CA ALA A 130 16.22 -36.16 2.95
C ALA A 130 15.79 -36.88 4.24
N GLY A 131 15.92 -38.20 4.34
CA GLY A 131 15.60 -38.95 5.55
C GLY A 131 16.50 -38.61 6.74
N ALA A 132 17.77 -38.30 6.48
CA ALA A 132 18.77 -38.03 7.52
C ALA A 132 18.78 -36.58 8.04
N VAL A 133 17.93 -35.71 7.51
CA VAL A 133 18.08 -34.25 7.60
C VAL A 133 16.78 -33.58 8.04
N ARG A 134 16.86 -32.42 8.72
CA ARG A 134 15.70 -31.69 9.22
C ARG A 134 15.47 -30.33 8.55
N SER A 135 16.14 -29.99 7.45
CA SER A 135 15.82 -28.77 6.69
C SER A 135 16.29 -28.82 5.23
N PHE A 136 15.66 -28.03 4.35
CA PHE A 136 16.14 -27.86 2.97
C PHE A 136 17.55 -27.25 2.89
N ARG A 137 17.99 -26.52 3.91
CA ARG A 137 19.34 -25.93 3.95
C ARG A 137 20.38 -27.00 4.23
N GLU A 138 20.14 -27.84 5.24
CA GLU A 138 20.98 -28.99 5.53
C GLU A 138 20.96 -30.00 4.37
N LEU A 139 19.81 -30.19 3.70
CA LEU A 139 19.71 -31.08 2.55
C LEU A 139 20.58 -30.57 1.40
N ALA A 140 20.53 -29.25 1.12
CA ALA A 140 21.40 -28.63 0.12
C ALA A 140 22.87 -28.80 0.47
N ARG A 141 23.26 -28.57 1.73
CA ARG A 141 24.64 -28.75 2.21
C ARG A 141 25.11 -30.20 2.06
N ARG A 142 24.28 -31.17 2.43
CA ARG A 142 24.61 -32.60 2.36
C ARG A 142 24.76 -33.09 0.91
N LEU A 143 23.97 -32.55 0.01
CA LEU A 143 24.07 -32.81 -1.43
C LEU A 143 25.13 -31.93 -2.12
N GLY A 144 25.90 -31.10 -1.40
CA GLY A 144 26.89 -30.20 -2.01
C GLY A 144 26.29 -29.14 -2.96
N VAL A 145 24.98 -28.89 -2.85
CA VAL A 145 24.26 -27.87 -3.64
C VAL A 145 24.46 -26.50 -3.00
N PRO A 146 24.70 -25.43 -3.78
CA PRO A 146 24.79 -24.08 -3.26
C PRO A 146 23.58 -23.69 -2.38
N GLU A 147 23.82 -23.05 -1.23
CA GLU A 147 22.77 -22.67 -0.27
C GLU A 147 21.94 -21.44 -0.71
N ASP A 148 22.01 -21.03 -1.97
CA ASP A 148 21.27 -19.90 -2.51
C ASP A 148 19.77 -20.20 -2.69
N GLY A 149 18.96 -19.15 -2.84
CA GLY A 149 17.50 -19.28 -2.94
C GLY A 149 17.02 -19.98 -4.21
N ARG A 150 17.76 -19.90 -5.31
CA ARG A 150 17.41 -20.52 -6.60
C ARG A 150 17.67 -22.03 -6.57
N SER A 151 18.81 -22.43 -6.03
CA SER A 151 19.22 -23.83 -5.87
C SER A 151 18.33 -24.57 -4.86
N ARG A 152 18.03 -23.96 -3.70
CA ARG A 152 17.05 -24.51 -2.75
C ARG A 152 15.64 -24.62 -3.33
N ALA A 153 15.22 -23.67 -4.16
CA ALA A 153 13.92 -23.75 -4.82
C ALA A 153 13.87 -24.85 -5.89
N ALA A 154 15.00 -25.17 -6.54
CA ALA A 154 15.12 -26.29 -7.48
C ALA A 154 15.04 -27.63 -6.75
N LEU A 155 15.86 -27.81 -5.71
CA LEU A 155 15.83 -28.97 -4.83
C LEU A 155 14.43 -29.22 -4.25
N GLY A 156 13.78 -28.17 -3.74
CA GLY A 156 12.42 -28.27 -3.24
C GLY A 156 11.36 -28.59 -4.30
N ARG A 157 11.61 -28.38 -5.60
CA ARG A 157 10.74 -28.86 -6.67
C ARG A 157 10.99 -30.33 -6.97
N THR A 158 12.25 -30.75 -7.04
CA THR A 158 12.63 -32.16 -7.27
C THR A 158 12.07 -33.06 -6.18
N VAL A 159 12.26 -32.69 -4.90
CA VAL A 159 11.71 -33.43 -3.75
C VAL A 159 10.18 -33.57 -3.83
N ARG A 160 9.46 -32.51 -4.25
CA ARG A 160 8.01 -32.55 -4.43
C ARG A 160 7.57 -33.38 -5.64
N ALA A 161 8.34 -33.35 -6.73
CA ALA A 161 8.06 -34.15 -7.91
C ALA A 161 8.25 -35.66 -7.64
N LEU A 162 9.23 -36.01 -6.79
CA LEU A 162 9.50 -37.36 -6.31
C LEU A 162 8.55 -37.84 -5.20
N GLY A 163 7.62 -36.97 -4.73
CA GLY A 163 6.67 -37.33 -3.69
C GLY A 163 7.29 -37.65 -2.32
N LEU A 164 8.50 -37.19 -2.04
CA LEU A 164 9.20 -37.51 -0.79
C LEU A 164 8.57 -36.78 0.40
N ASP A 165 8.38 -37.50 1.51
CA ASP A 165 7.91 -36.86 2.75
C ASP A 165 8.98 -35.92 3.32
N THR A 166 8.56 -34.69 3.61
CA THR A 166 9.37 -33.64 4.24
C THR A 166 8.64 -33.01 5.41
N SER A 167 7.66 -33.71 5.98
CA SER A 167 6.91 -33.29 7.15
C SER A 167 7.83 -33.01 8.36
N HIS A 168 8.90 -33.78 8.51
CA HIS A 168 9.92 -33.65 9.56
C HIS A 168 10.88 -32.48 9.38
N PHE A 169 10.85 -31.78 8.24
CA PHE A 169 11.72 -30.63 8.01
C PHE A 169 11.25 -29.44 8.87
N SER A 170 12.18 -28.92 9.68
CA SER A 170 12.06 -27.63 10.36
C SER A 170 11.67 -26.53 9.37
N HIS A 171 10.74 -25.66 9.78
CA HIS A 171 10.13 -24.63 8.93
C HIS A 171 9.22 -25.16 7.81
N SER A 172 8.85 -26.45 7.81
CA SER A 172 7.72 -26.93 7.03
C SER A 172 6.48 -26.13 7.43
N ARG A 173 5.86 -25.47 6.46
CA ARG A 173 4.71 -24.60 6.71
C ARG A 173 3.53 -25.50 7.06
N VAL A 174 3.22 -25.65 8.36
CA VAL A 174 2.06 -26.41 8.88
C VAL A 174 0.87 -26.25 7.93
N ALA A 175 0.50 -27.30 7.18
CA ALA A 175 -0.59 -27.18 6.22
C ALA A 175 -1.86 -26.73 6.97
N ILE A 176 -2.66 -25.85 6.38
CA ILE A 176 -3.96 -25.49 6.94
C ILE A 176 -4.94 -26.52 6.38
N PRO A 177 -5.38 -27.52 7.17
CA PRO A 177 -6.27 -28.55 6.65
C PRO A 177 -7.59 -27.90 6.26
N GLU A 178 -8.05 -28.19 5.06
CA GLU A 178 -9.22 -27.55 4.47
C GLU A 178 -10.49 -27.80 5.30
N GLU A 179 -10.66 -29.05 5.72
CA GLU A 179 -11.82 -29.52 6.46
C GLU A 179 -11.86 -28.93 7.88
N GLU A 180 -10.70 -28.84 8.53
CA GLU A 180 -10.56 -28.17 9.82
C GLU A 180 -10.84 -26.66 9.72
N LEU A 181 -10.35 -26.02 8.65
CA LEU A 181 -10.62 -24.60 8.40
C LEU A 181 -12.11 -24.32 8.19
N ARG A 182 -12.83 -25.19 7.47
CA ARG A 182 -14.29 -25.06 7.30
C ARG A 182 -15.01 -25.08 8.64
N ARG A 183 -14.72 -26.08 9.48
CA ARG A 183 -15.31 -26.19 10.82
C ARG A 183 -14.96 -25.00 11.70
N ALA A 184 -13.70 -24.57 11.69
CA ALA A 184 -13.23 -23.45 12.50
C ALA A 184 -13.88 -22.13 12.09
N VAL A 185 -14.03 -21.87 10.78
CA VAL A 185 -14.72 -20.67 10.26
C VAL A 185 -16.20 -20.67 10.64
N ALA A 186 -16.90 -21.81 10.52
CA ALA A 186 -18.31 -21.90 10.86
C ALA A 186 -18.60 -21.60 12.34
N ARG A 187 -17.71 -22.00 13.25
CA ARG A 187 -17.89 -21.85 14.71
C ARG A 187 -17.30 -20.58 15.30
N SER A 188 -16.54 -19.81 14.53
CA SER A 188 -15.79 -18.65 15.01
C SER A 188 -16.49 -17.33 14.72
N ARG A 189 -16.27 -16.34 15.59
CA ARG A 189 -16.79 -14.97 15.43
C ARG A 189 -15.75 -14.02 14.81
N ASN A 190 -14.49 -14.41 14.75
CA ASN A 190 -13.43 -13.65 14.10
C ASN A 190 -12.21 -14.54 13.76
N TYR A 191 -11.26 -14.01 12.98
CA TYR A 191 -10.05 -14.74 12.58
C TYR A 191 -9.10 -15.11 13.74
N ALA A 192 -9.17 -14.44 14.89
CA ALA A 192 -8.39 -14.86 16.05
C ALA A 192 -9.00 -16.12 16.68
N ASP A 193 -10.33 -16.21 16.73
CA ASP A 193 -11.03 -17.41 17.20
C ASP A 193 -10.79 -18.59 16.25
N VAL A 194 -10.77 -18.36 14.93
CA VAL A 194 -10.41 -19.40 13.94
C VAL A 194 -9.01 -19.94 14.23
N LEU A 195 -8.04 -19.07 14.47
CA LEU A 195 -6.67 -19.48 14.78
C LEU A 195 -6.60 -20.29 16.07
N ARG A 196 -7.32 -19.88 17.13
CA ARG A 196 -7.37 -20.63 18.40
C ARG A 196 -8.04 -21.99 18.22
N ALA A 197 -9.15 -22.06 17.48
CA ALA A 197 -9.87 -23.29 17.21
C ALA A 197 -9.03 -24.31 16.42
N MET A 198 -8.10 -23.82 15.57
CA MET A 198 -7.14 -24.65 14.83
C MET A 198 -5.83 -24.91 15.59
N GLY A 199 -5.75 -24.56 16.88
CA GLY A 199 -4.51 -24.71 17.67
C GLY A 199 -3.33 -23.87 17.17
N MET A 200 -3.57 -22.85 16.34
CA MET A 200 -2.53 -21.99 15.75
C MET A 200 -2.25 -20.77 16.62
N ARG A 201 -0.98 -20.35 16.65
CA ARG A 201 -0.57 -19.09 17.30
C ARG A 201 -1.30 -17.89 16.67
N VAL A 202 -1.85 -17.04 17.52
CA VAL A 202 -2.53 -15.79 17.11
C VAL A 202 -1.49 -14.71 16.80
N ASP A 203 -1.02 -14.68 15.55
CA ASP A 203 -0.14 -13.64 15.00
C ASP A 203 -0.60 -13.18 13.60
N GLU A 204 0.02 -12.12 13.08
CA GLU A 204 -0.36 -11.55 11.78
C GLU A 204 0.01 -12.46 10.60
N VAL A 205 1.05 -13.29 10.74
CA VAL A 205 1.49 -14.21 9.69
C VAL A 205 0.45 -15.31 9.49
N ASN A 206 0.04 -15.97 10.57
CA ASN A 206 -0.99 -17.00 10.57
C ASN A 206 -2.35 -16.41 10.20
N ARG A 207 -2.70 -15.22 10.71
CA ARG A 207 -3.95 -14.52 10.32
C ARG A 207 -4.02 -14.27 8.82
N ARG A 208 -2.94 -13.77 8.21
CA ARG A 208 -2.88 -13.54 6.76
C ARG A 208 -2.97 -14.85 5.99
N ARG A 209 -2.37 -15.92 6.49
CA ARG A 209 -2.39 -17.24 5.86
C ARG A 209 -3.79 -17.85 5.87
N VAL A 210 -4.44 -17.87 7.03
CA VAL A 210 -5.83 -18.33 7.19
C VAL A 210 -6.75 -17.51 6.29
N ARG A 211 -6.67 -16.18 6.31
CA ARG A 211 -7.47 -15.30 5.41
C ARG A 211 -7.33 -15.65 3.93
N ARG A 212 -6.12 -15.94 3.46
CA ARG A 212 -5.89 -16.36 2.07
C ARG A 212 -6.52 -17.72 1.78
N SER A 213 -6.38 -18.68 2.70
CA SER A 213 -7.01 -19.99 2.56
C SER A 213 -8.54 -19.89 2.56
N THR A 214 -9.13 -19.14 3.49
CA THR A 214 -10.57 -18.87 3.55
C THR A 214 -11.09 -18.25 2.25
N ALA A 215 -10.39 -17.24 1.72
CA ALA A 215 -10.77 -16.60 0.46
C ALA A 215 -10.62 -17.53 -0.76
N ARG A 216 -9.55 -18.35 -0.80
CA ARG A 216 -9.33 -19.32 -1.87
C ARG A 216 -10.42 -20.39 -1.91
N LEU A 217 -10.96 -20.77 -0.76
CA LEU A 217 -12.00 -21.78 -0.60
C LEU A 217 -13.42 -21.20 -0.65
N GLY A 218 -13.56 -19.88 -0.78
CA GLY A 218 -14.87 -19.21 -0.85
C GLY A 218 -15.71 -19.35 0.42
N LEU A 219 -15.09 -19.51 1.60
CA LEU A 219 -15.84 -19.69 2.84
C LEU A 219 -16.51 -18.39 3.28
N ASP A 220 -17.77 -18.48 3.70
CA ASP A 220 -18.49 -17.33 4.23
C ASP A 220 -17.89 -16.87 5.57
N THR A 221 -17.67 -15.56 5.68
CA THR A 221 -17.19 -14.90 6.90
C THR A 221 -18.04 -13.67 7.22
N GLY A 222 -19.24 -13.57 6.66
CA GLY A 222 -20.18 -12.48 6.90
C GLY A 222 -20.65 -12.39 8.35
N HIS A 223 -20.71 -13.52 9.05
CA HIS A 223 -21.01 -13.62 10.48
C HIS A 223 -19.88 -13.14 11.39
N PHE A 224 -18.67 -12.91 10.85
CA PHE A 224 -17.58 -12.42 11.68
C PHE A 224 -17.84 -11.00 12.19
N GLU A 225 -17.61 -10.81 13.48
CA GLU A 225 -17.71 -9.53 14.15
C GLU A 225 -16.63 -8.58 13.63
N SER A 226 -17.05 -7.61 12.83
CA SER A 226 -16.15 -6.54 12.44
C SER A 226 -16.01 -5.55 13.60
N ARG A 227 -14.78 -5.40 14.12
CA ARG A 227 -14.45 -4.29 15.04
C ARG A 227 -14.80 -2.91 14.45
N SER A 228 -14.99 -2.80 13.14
CA SER A 228 -15.47 -1.57 12.49
C SER A 228 -16.91 -1.18 12.84
N ARG A 229 -17.68 -2.06 13.49
CA ARG A 229 -19.03 -1.76 14.04
C ARG A 229 -19.02 -1.37 15.51
N ARG A 230 -17.87 -1.42 16.20
CA ARG A 230 -17.69 -0.63 17.42
C ARG A 230 -17.50 0.81 16.97
N THR A 231 -18.49 1.65 17.23
CA THR A 231 -18.44 3.10 17.14
C THR A 231 -17.08 3.53 17.67
N VAL A 232 -16.16 3.95 16.80
CA VAL A 232 -14.92 4.57 17.25
C VAL A 232 -15.40 5.77 18.05
N PRO A 233 -15.11 5.88 19.36
CA PRO A 233 -15.48 7.06 20.12
C PRO A 233 -14.97 8.25 19.34
N ARG A 234 -15.85 9.23 19.09
CA ARG A 234 -15.48 10.47 18.40
C ARG A 234 -14.21 10.99 19.09
N PRO A 235 -13.12 11.28 18.35
CA PRO A 235 -11.89 11.71 18.98
C PRO A 235 -12.19 12.87 19.93
N PRO A 236 -11.63 12.87 21.16
CA PRO A 236 -11.87 13.94 22.11
C PRO A 236 -11.56 15.27 21.45
N GLN A 237 -12.35 16.30 21.75
CA GLN A 237 -12.13 17.62 21.20
C GLN A 237 -10.68 18.04 21.48
N PRO A 238 -9.93 18.53 20.48
CA PRO A 238 -8.55 18.91 20.65
C PRO A 238 -8.45 19.96 21.76
N ARG A 239 -7.61 19.71 22.77
CA ARG A 239 -7.37 20.65 23.88
C ARG A 239 -7.00 22.03 23.33
N ARG A 240 -7.51 23.09 23.94
CA ARG A 240 -7.07 24.47 23.66
C ARG A 240 -5.59 24.62 23.99
N ILE A 241 -4.80 25.17 23.07
CA ILE A 241 -3.34 25.31 23.20
C ILE A 241 -2.87 26.76 23.11
N ALA A 242 -3.74 27.71 22.75
CA ALA A 242 -3.31 29.07 22.46
C ALA A 242 -2.59 29.73 23.64
N ARG A 243 -3.13 29.58 24.85
CA ARG A 243 -2.54 30.15 26.08
C ARG A 243 -1.11 29.65 26.35
N ASP A 244 -0.84 28.36 26.09
CA ASP A 244 0.46 27.76 26.37
C ASP A 244 1.50 28.07 25.29
N VAL A 245 1.03 28.32 24.06
CA VAL A 245 1.85 28.52 22.86
C VAL A 245 2.15 30.00 22.63
N LEU A 246 1.15 30.88 22.77
CA LEU A 246 1.25 32.32 22.48
C LEU A 246 1.80 33.12 23.67
N ARG A 247 3.01 32.77 24.10
CA ARG A 247 3.72 33.40 25.22
C ARG A 247 5.22 33.46 24.95
N ILE A 248 5.93 34.24 25.75
CA ILE A 248 7.39 34.22 25.77
C ILE A 248 7.85 32.84 26.26
N ARG A 249 8.74 32.20 25.50
CA ARG A 249 9.32 30.90 25.84
C ARG A 249 10.44 31.08 26.86
N PRO A 250 10.49 30.25 27.92
CA PRO A 250 11.64 30.20 28.81
C PRO A 250 12.93 29.86 28.07
N GLU A 251 14.06 30.31 28.61
CA GLU A 251 15.39 29.99 28.09
C GLU A 251 15.67 28.48 28.14
N GLY A 252 16.42 27.96 27.16
CA GLY A 252 16.73 26.53 27.02
C GLY A 252 15.61 25.66 26.42
N MET A 253 14.40 26.19 26.21
CA MET A 253 13.32 25.43 25.56
C MET A 253 13.40 25.46 24.02
N PRO A 254 13.04 24.38 23.31
CA PRO A 254 13.15 24.32 21.85
C PRO A 254 12.16 25.27 21.15
N ARG A 255 12.46 25.65 19.90
CA ARG A 255 11.55 26.45 19.07
C ARG A 255 10.23 25.70 18.85
N VAL A 256 9.11 26.43 18.95
CA VAL A 256 7.78 25.85 18.70
C VAL A 256 7.63 25.54 17.22
N ASN A 257 7.11 24.35 16.90
CA ASN A 257 6.83 23.97 15.52
C ASN A 257 5.77 24.92 14.91
N HIS A 258 6.00 25.31 13.65
CA HIS A 258 5.12 26.15 12.85
C HIS A 258 3.64 25.72 12.87
N GLU A 259 3.34 24.42 12.78
CA GLU A 259 1.96 23.92 12.80
C GLU A 259 1.25 24.20 14.14
N ARG A 260 2.02 24.14 15.23
CA ARG A 260 1.51 24.39 16.59
C ARG A 260 1.26 25.88 16.82
N LEU A 261 2.12 26.76 16.27
CA LEU A 261 1.89 28.21 16.24
C LEU A 261 0.67 28.56 15.38
N ARG A 262 0.55 27.99 14.17
CA ARG A 262 -0.61 28.22 13.31
C ARG A 262 -1.91 27.85 14.01
N ARG A 263 -1.98 26.65 14.60
CA ARG A 263 -3.17 26.21 15.35
C ARG A 263 -3.51 27.13 16.52
N ALA A 264 -2.50 27.66 17.22
CA ALA A 264 -2.72 28.59 18.31
C ALA A 264 -3.25 29.95 17.84
N LEU A 265 -2.79 30.44 16.68
CA LEU A 265 -3.31 31.65 16.03
C LEU A 265 -4.74 31.44 15.52
N ASP A 266 -5.03 30.30 14.89
CA ASP A 266 -6.39 29.94 14.46
C ASP A 266 -7.36 29.90 15.66
N GLU A 267 -6.92 29.36 16.80
CA GLU A 267 -7.72 29.25 18.02
C GLU A 267 -8.11 30.61 18.63
N VAL A 268 -7.27 31.64 18.46
CA VAL A 268 -7.56 33.02 18.90
C VAL A 268 -8.18 33.88 17.78
N GLY A 269 -8.49 33.30 16.63
CA GLY A 269 -9.21 33.97 15.54
C GLY A 269 -8.34 34.92 14.70
N VAL A 270 -7.05 34.65 14.58
CA VAL A 270 -6.20 35.43 13.66
C VAL A 270 -6.60 35.15 12.22
N VAL A 271 -6.93 36.21 11.48
CA VAL A 271 -7.25 36.11 10.06
C VAL A 271 -6.04 35.59 9.29
N TYR A 272 -6.24 34.55 8.48
CA TYR A 272 -5.22 33.99 7.61
C TYR A 272 -5.04 34.86 6.35
N ALA A 273 -4.42 36.03 6.53
CA ALA A 273 -4.11 36.96 5.46
C ALA A 273 -2.73 37.58 5.68
N CYS A 274 -2.03 37.90 4.60
CA CYS A 274 -0.75 38.60 4.68
C CYS A 274 -0.96 39.97 5.34
N ALA A 275 -0.25 40.23 6.43
CA ALA A 275 -0.36 41.49 7.18
C ALA A 275 0.13 42.72 6.38
N GLN A 276 0.88 42.51 5.29
CA GLN A 276 1.41 43.59 4.46
C GLN A 276 0.57 43.84 3.20
N CYS A 277 0.23 42.80 2.43
CA CYS A 277 -0.47 42.94 1.15
C CYS A 277 -1.91 42.42 1.15
N GLY A 278 -2.41 41.90 2.28
CA GLY A 278 -3.77 41.39 2.42
C GLY A 278 -4.04 40.05 1.71
N ASN A 279 -3.05 39.43 1.05
CA ASN A 279 -3.25 38.17 0.33
C ASN A 279 -3.82 37.07 1.27
N PRO A 280 -4.96 36.43 0.93
CA PRO A 280 -5.64 35.46 1.79
C PRO A 280 -5.03 34.04 1.76
N GLY A 281 -3.84 33.87 1.17
CA GLY A 281 -3.22 32.57 0.94
C GLY A 281 -3.57 31.96 -0.41
N GLU A 282 -3.68 32.78 -1.45
CA GLU A 282 -3.93 32.35 -2.83
C GLU A 282 -2.99 33.03 -3.81
N TRP A 283 -2.54 32.28 -4.81
CA TRP A 283 -1.71 32.76 -5.91
C TRP A 283 -2.03 31.99 -7.19
N ALA A 284 -2.40 32.70 -8.26
CA ALA A 284 -2.74 32.12 -9.56
C ALA A 284 -3.77 30.96 -9.48
N GLY A 285 -4.78 31.10 -8.61
CA GLY A 285 -5.81 30.08 -8.39
C GLY A 285 -5.36 28.85 -7.57
N ALA A 286 -4.12 28.83 -7.07
CA ALA A 286 -3.59 27.80 -6.20
C ALA A 286 -3.41 28.31 -4.76
N ARG A 287 -3.44 27.39 -3.79
CA ARG A 287 -3.24 27.71 -2.37
C ARG A 287 -1.79 28.11 -2.12
N LEU A 288 -1.59 29.32 -1.61
CA LEU A 288 -0.31 29.86 -1.16
C LEU A 288 -0.21 29.74 0.37
N THR A 289 0.87 29.13 0.86
CA THR A 289 1.10 29.06 2.31
C THR A 289 1.71 30.36 2.81
N LEU A 290 0.97 31.09 3.63
CA LEU A 290 1.49 32.22 4.40
C LEU A 290 2.42 31.71 5.52
N GLN A 291 3.51 32.43 5.72
CA GLN A 291 4.56 32.16 6.70
C GLN A 291 4.29 32.97 7.96
N ILE A 292 4.62 32.42 9.14
CA ILE A 292 4.54 33.13 10.41
C ILE A 292 5.87 33.84 10.65
N ASP A 293 5.81 35.17 10.72
CA ASP A 293 6.93 36.06 11.02
C ASP A 293 6.81 36.62 12.45
N HIS A 294 7.97 36.79 13.09
CA HIS A 294 8.11 37.45 14.39
C HIS A 294 8.51 38.89 14.12
N ILE A 295 7.67 39.86 14.49
CA ILE A 295 7.87 41.29 14.17
C ILE A 295 9.21 41.80 14.72
N ASN A 296 9.57 41.41 15.93
CA ASN A 296 10.86 41.76 16.55
C ASN A 296 12.02 40.83 16.15
N GLY A 297 11.77 39.77 15.37
CA GLY A 297 12.76 38.78 14.97
C GLY A 297 13.23 37.81 16.08
N GLU A 298 12.69 37.90 17.29
CA GLU A 298 12.98 37.00 18.42
C GLU A 298 12.01 35.83 18.41
N TRP A 299 12.52 34.64 18.06
CA TRP A 299 11.73 33.42 17.91
C TRP A 299 11.13 32.90 19.23
N ARG A 300 11.68 33.31 20.38
CA ARG A 300 11.16 32.96 21.71
C ARG A 300 9.89 33.71 22.06
N ASP A 301 9.70 34.91 21.50
CA ASP A 301 8.54 35.75 21.77
C ASP A 301 7.36 35.36 20.87
N ASN A 302 6.62 34.33 21.25
CA ASN A 302 5.45 33.86 20.51
C ASN A 302 4.17 34.58 20.91
N ARG A 303 4.23 35.70 21.63
CA ARG A 303 3.02 36.44 21.99
C ARG A 303 2.27 36.87 20.72
N ARG A 304 0.95 36.88 20.79
CA ARG A 304 0.07 37.11 19.64
C ARG A 304 0.42 38.41 18.92
N GLU A 305 0.68 39.47 19.66
CA GLU A 305 1.04 40.80 19.17
C GLU A 305 2.36 40.82 18.40
N ASN A 306 3.27 39.88 18.65
CA ASN A 306 4.56 39.77 17.96
C ASN A 306 4.51 38.86 16.72
N LEU A 307 3.41 38.14 16.50
CA LEU A 307 3.26 37.21 15.37
C LEU A 307 2.37 37.79 14.29
N ARG A 308 2.80 37.65 13.03
CA ARG A 308 2.00 38.00 11.84
C ARG A 308 2.15 36.97 10.73
N TYR A 309 1.11 36.84 9.90
CA TYR A 309 1.21 36.09 8.66
C TYR A 309 1.77 36.98 7.55
N LEU A 310 2.73 36.47 6.78
CA LEU A 310 3.26 37.12 5.58
C LEU A 310 3.27 36.13 4.42
N CYS A 311 2.94 36.58 3.21
CA CYS A 311 3.18 35.76 2.02
C CYS A 311 4.69 35.67 1.75
N PRO A 312 5.19 34.65 1.02
CA PRO A 312 6.62 34.49 0.76
C PRO A 312 7.29 35.72 0.14
N ASN A 313 6.58 36.47 -0.71
CA ASN A 313 7.10 37.67 -1.36
C ASN A 313 7.27 38.83 -0.35
N CYS A 314 6.25 39.09 0.48
CA CYS A 314 6.33 40.12 1.53
C CYS A 314 7.29 39.73 2.65
N HIS A 315 7.42 38.45 2.97
CA HIS A 315 8.37 38.02 3.99
C HIS A 315 9.82 38.21 3.54
N ALA A 316 10.12 37.96 2.26
CA ALA A 316 11.48 38.09 1.71
C ALA A 316 12.08 39.51 1.80
N ILE A 317 11.24 40.54 1.90
CA ILE A 317 11.67 41.94 2.02
C ILE A 317 11.84 42.42 3.47
N THR A 318 11.43 41.62 4.46
CA THR A 318 11.59 41.97 5.88
C THR A 318 13.05 41.96 6.33
N GLU A 319 13.37 42.72 7.38
CA GLU A 319 14.69 42.71 8.00
C GLU A 319 14.97 41.42 8.79
N THR A 320 13.91 40.68 9.17
CA THR A 320 13.96 39.41 9.91
C THR A 320 14.16 38.20 8.98
N TRP A 321 14.01 38.37 7.66
CA TRP A 321 14.12 37.30 6.67
C TRP A 321 15.46 36.55 6.75
N CYS A 322 15.40 35.22 6.85
CA CYS A 322 16.58 34.33 6.88
C CYS A 322 17.68 34.77 7.86
N GLY A 323 17.33 35.44 8.97
CA GLY A 323 18.29 35.93 9.96
C GLY A 323 19.13 37.12 9.49
N ARG A 324 18.65 37.91 8.51
CA ARG A 324 19.30 39.15 8.05
C ARG A 324 19.54 40.13 9.20
N ASN A 325 18.66 40.17 10.19
CA ASN A 325 18.80 40.93 11.44
C ASN A 325 19.99 40.48 12.32
N ARG A 326 20.48 39.24 12.20
CA ARG A 326 21.62 38.74 12.99
C ARG A 326 22.96 39.40 12.62
N ARG A 327 23.05 40.06 11.46
CA ARG A 327 24.26 40.77 11.02
C ARG A 327 24.37 42.21 11.53
N ARG A 328 23.29 42.77 12.10
CA ARG A 328 23.28 44.16 12.61
C ARG A 328 23.62 44.28 14.10
N GLY A 329 23.63 43.18 14.85
CA GLY A 329 23.99 43.16 16.28
C GLY A 329 25.50 43.27 16.57
N SER A 330 26.33 43.52 15.55
CA SER A 330 27.79 43.56 15.64
C SER A 330 28.42 44.75 14.90
N GLN A 331 27.76 45.92 14.92
CA GLN A 331 28.48 47.18 14.68
C GLN A 331 28.98 47.73 16.04
N PRO A 332 30.29 47.95 16.23
CA PRO A 332 30.79 48.70 17.38
C PRO A 332 30.24 50.12 17.34
N ALA A 333 29.87 50.66 18.49
CA ALA A 333 29.45 52.05 18.61
C ALA A 333 30.53 52.98 18.01
N GLU A 334 30.17 53.80 17.03
CA GLU A 334 31.02 54.91 16.58
C GLU A 334 31.25 55.86 17.76
N ALA A 335 32.50 56.01 18.16
CA ALA A 335 32.91 56.99 19.16
C ALA A 335 32.66 58.42 18.62
N PRO A 336 32.24 59.37 19.47
CA PRO A 336 31.94 60.72 19.03
C PRO A 336 33.24 61.42 18.59
N ARG A 337 33.22 62.01 17.41
CA ARG A 337 34.32 62.84 16.89
C ARG A 337 34.36 64.14 17.69
N GLN A 338 35.52 64.44 18.28
CA GLN A 338 35.85 65.77 18.82
C GLN A 338 36.30 66.70 17.69
#